data_AF-A0A7J3TA90-F1
#
_entry.id   AF-A0A7J3TA90-F1
#
_cell.length_a   1.000
_cell.length_b   1.000
_cell.length_c   1.000
_cell.angle_alpha   90.00
_cell.angle_beta   90.00
_cell.angle_gamma   90.00
#
_symmetry.space_group_name_H-M   'P 1'
#
loop_
_entity.id
_entity.type
_entity.pdbx_description
1 polymer ?
#
loop_
_entity_poly.entity_id
_entity_poly.type
_entity_poly.pdbx_seq_one_letter_code
_entity_poly.pdbx_strand_id
1 'polypeptide(L)'
;MIGIFNFPFENYIPANYQFDFLASLTVFLLLLRLSRLFFGRKYSLGRVLLVPVLYALLSIYTYIGVSATQKELIIVFGILGLVAGIIYGKKDRFYEKNNVLRYRSSLPFTVLWTLAFLGEIYIYLYDPKLPVSVGLALNVIIAGSAGLILGESMRIINSHRIYMKTPGKKESERN
;
A
#
# COMPACT_ATOMS: atom_id res chain seq x y z
N MET A 1 -21.83 18.43 -11.92
CA MET A 1 -22.11 19.18 -10.67
C MET A 1 -21.46 18.39 -9.55
N ILE A 2 -20.23 18.75 -9.17
CA ILE A 2 -19.48 18.05 -8.12
C ILE A 2 -19.94 18.68 -6.81
N GLY A 3 -20.64 17.91 -5.98
CA GLY A 3 -20.93 18.33 -4.61
C GLY A 3 -19.62 18.36 -3.85
N ILE A 4 -19.09 19.57 -3.64
CA ILE A 4 -17.96 19.82 -2.75
C ILE A 4 -18.45 19.47 -1.35
N PHE A 5 -18.04 18.30 -0.87
CA PHE A 5 -18.30 17.88 0.50
C PHE A 5 -17.39 18.72 1.39
N ASN A 6 -17.93 19.82 1.90
CA ASN A 6 -17.25 20.68 2.86
C ASN A 6 -16.94 19.84 4.10
N PHE A 7 -15.68 19.54 4.36
CA PHE A 7 -15.32 18.86 5.61
C PHE A 7 -15.45 19.86 6.77
N PRO A 8 -15.87 19.44 7.98
CA PRO A 8 -15.92 20.33 9.14
C PRO A 8 -14.54 20.87 9.58
N PHE A 9 -13.44 20.41 8.95
CA PHE A 9 -12.08 20.90 9.17
C PHE A 9 -11.60 21.94 8.15
N GLU A 10 -12.38 22.22 7.10
CA GLU A 10 -12.00 23.10 5.99
C GLU A 10 -11.77 24.55 6.44
N ASN A 11 -12.33 24.92 7.59
CA ASN A 11 -12.18 26.26 8.17
C ASN A 11 -10.95 26.43 9.09
N TYR A 12 -10.17 25.37 9.37
CA TYR A 12 -9.10 25.45 10.38
C TYR A 12 -7.68 25.25 9.84
N ILE A 13 -7.50 24.64 8.66
CA ILE A 13 -6.16 24.35 8.11
C ILE A 13 -6.13 24.72 6.62
N PRO A 14 -5.30 25.69 6.20
CA PRO A 14 -5.16 26.05 4.78
C PRO A 14 -4.75 24.83 3.95
N ALA A 15 -5.33 24.68 2.76
CA ALA A 15 -5.11 23.55 1.85
C ALA A 15 -3.63 23.20 1.63
N ASN A 16 -2.76 24.22 1.60
CA ASN A 16 -1.31 24.08 1.45
C ASN A 16 -0.69 23.21 2.57
N TYR A 17 -1.14 23.39 3.82
CA TYR A 17 -0.61 22.60 4.95
C TYR A 17 -1.13 21.15 4.93
N GLN A 18 -2.35 20.93 4.42
CA GLN A 18 -2.89 19.58 4.25
C GLN A 18 -2.07 18.80 3.21
N PHE A 19 -1.66 19.46 2.11
CA PHE A 19 -0.74 18.89 1.12
C PHE A 19 0.56 18.47 1.76
N ASP A 20 1.25 19.43 2.39
CA ASP A 20 2.60 19.24 2.91
C ASP A 20 2.60 18.12 3.94
N PHE A 21 1.57 18.04 4.79
CA PHE A 21 1.40 16.98 5.75
C PHE A 21 1.20 15.61 5.09
N LEU A 22 0.25 15.46 4.16
CA LEU A 22 -0.04 14.19 3.51
C LEU A 22 1.12 13.72 2.62
N ALA A 23 1.75 14.63 1.88
CA ALA A 23 2.93 14.37 1.07
C ALA A 23 4.10 13.95 1.95
N SER A 24 4.40 14.70 3.02
CA SER A 24 5.46 14.35 3.97
C SER A 24 5.21 13.00 4.65
N LEU A 25 3.98 12.74 5.08
CA LEU A 25 3.59 11.46 5.66
C LEU A 25 3.78 10.31 4.66
N THR A 26 3.43 10.52 3.39
CA THR A 26 3.55 9.51 2.33
C THR A 26 5.01 9.21 2.01
N VAL A 27 5.83 10.25 1.83
CA VAL A 27 7.27 10.13 1.62
C VAL A 27 7.92 9.45 2.82
N PHE A 28 7.54 9.83 4.04
CA PHE A 28 8.00 9.19 5.26
C PHE A 28 7.65 7.69 5.30
N LEU A 29 6.41 7.32 4.95
CA LEU A 29 6.01 5.92 4.85
C LEU A 29 6.79 5.14 3.78
N LEU A 30 7.11 5.78 2.64
CA LEU A 30 7.96 5.20 1.60
C LEU A 30 9.40 5.00 2.09
N LEU A 31 10.00 6.00 2.76
CA LEU A 31 11.35 5.89 3.36
C LEU A 31 11.41 4.80 4.44
N LEU A 32 10.37 4.71 5.28
CA LEU A 32 10.22 3.61 6.24
C LEU A 32 10.13 2.25 5.55
N ARG A 33 9.51 2.16 4.37
CA ARG A 33 9.43 0.90 3.61
C ARG A 33 10.73 0.57 2.89
N LEU A 34 11.42 1.57 2.33
CA LEU A 34 12.74 1.43 1.70
C LEU A 34 13.78 0.94 2.71
N SER A 35 13.87 1.57 3.89
CA SER A 35 14.78 1.10 4.94
C SER A 35 14.51 -0.36 5.33
N ARG A 36 13.23 -0.75 5.43
CA ARG A 36 12.82 -2.13 5.72
C ARG A 36 13.13 -3.13 4.59
N LEU A 37 13.25 -2.67 3.34
CA LEU A 37 13.67 -3.51 2.22
C LEU A 37 15.14 -3.91 2.35
N PHE A 38 16.01 -2.95 2.66
CA PHE A 38 17.46 -3.17 2.74
C PHE A 38 17.86 -4.01 3.97
N PHE A 39 17.31 -3.70 5.14
CA PHE A 39 17.68 -4.39 6.38
C PHE A 39 16.86 -5.66 6.65
N GLY A 40 15.72 -5.81 5.97
CA GLY A 40 14.69 -6.81 6.29
C GLY A 40 14.04 -6.57 7.65
N ARG A 41 12.91 -7.22 7.91
CA ARG A 41 12.16 -7.02 9.15
C ARG A 41 12.02 -8.32 9.92
N LYS A 42 12.18 -8.28 11.25
CA LYS A 42 11.81 -9.41 12.12
C LYS A 42 10.33 -9.71 11.89
N TYR A 43 10.01 -10.97 11.64
CA TYR A 43 8.62 -11.36 11.43
C TYR A 43 7.78 -11.08 12.68
N SER A 44 6.59 -10.52 12.46
CA SER A 44 5.54 -10.35 13.46
C SER A 44 4.27 -9.99 12.70
N LEU A 45 3.16 -10.63 13.04
CA LEU A 45 1.90 -10.48 12.31
C LEU A 45 1.46 -9.01 12.21
N GLY A 46 1.51 -8.27 13.33
CA GLY A 46 1.21 -6.84 13.34
C GLY A 46 2.15 -6.02 12.46
N ARG A 47 3.45 -6.34 12.43
CA ARG A 47 4.42 -5.64 11.57
C ARG A 47 4.25 -5.94 10.08
N VAL A 48 3.74 -7.12 9.74
CA VAL A 48 3.42 -7.50 8.36
C VAL A 48 2.18 -6.76 7.87
N LEU A 49 1.14 -6.61 8.70
CA LEU A 49 -0.14 -6.01 8.30
C LEU A 49 -0.22 -4.49 8.45
N LEU A 50 0.48 -3.88 9.42
CA LEU A 50 0.29 -2.47 9.75
C LEU A 50 0.55 -1.53 8.57
N VAL A 51 1.62 -1.73 7.80
CA VAL A 51 1.92 -0.85 6.65
C VAL A 51 0.93 -1.04 5.49
N PRO A 52 0.63 -2.28 5.05
CA PRO A 52 -0.44 -2.52 4.07
C PRO A 52 -1.78 -1.92 4.46
N VAL A 53 -2.18 -2.03 5.73
CA VAL A 53 -3.43 -1.47 6.24
C VAL A 53 -3.40 0.06 6.16
N LEU A 54 -2.29 0.70 6.54
CA LEU A 54 -2.16 2.16 6.38
C LEU A 54 -2.31 2.60 4.93
N TYR A 55 -1.74 1.89 3.97
CA TYR A 55 -1.92 2.21 2.55
C TYR A 55 -3.35 1.97 2.08
N ALA A 56 -4.02 0.91 2.54
CA ALA A 56 -5.42 0.69 2.23
C ALA A 56 -6.30 1.82 2.77
N LEU A 57 -6.05 2.28 4.00
CA LEU A 57 -6.77 3.41 4.62
C LEU A 57 -6.51 4.72 3.85
N LEU A 58 -5.27 5.01 3.49
CA LEU A 58 -4.93 6.16 2.66
C LEU A 58 -5.59 6.08 1.27
N SER A 59 -5.69 4.88 0.70
CA SER A 59 -6.40 4.67 -0.57
C SER A 59 -7.89 4.94 -0.43
N ILE A 60 -8.52 4.47 0.67
CA ILE A 60 -9.94 4.76 0.94
C ILE A 60 -10.19 6.26 1.04
N TYR A 61 -9.24 7.02 1.60
CA TYR A 61 -9.33 8.47 1.66
C TYR A 61 -9.41 9.12 0.27
N THR A 62 -8.72 8.60 -0.75
CA THR A 62 -8.79 9.18 -2.10
C THR A 62 -10.12 8.91 -2.81
N TYR A 63 -10.95 7.99 -2.30
CA TYR A 63 -12.24 7.67 -2.90
C TYR A 63 -13.37 8.60 -2.44
N ILE A 64 -13.08 9.52 -1.53
CA ILE A 64 -14.04 10.51 -1.04
C ILE A 64 -14.33 11.48 -2.19
N GLY A 65 -15.61 11.65 -2.52
CA GLY A 65 -16.05 12.52 -3.64
C GLY A 65 -16.11 11.83 -5.01
N VAL A 66 -15.67 10.57 -5.12
CA VAL A 66 -15.78 9.77 -6.35
C VAL A 66 -17.22 9.29 -6.59
N SER A 67 -17.66 9.24 -7.85
CA SER A 67 -19.03 8.79 -8.19
C SER A 67 -19.25 7.30 -7.88
N ALA A 68 -20.51 6.86 -7.77
CA ALA A 68 -20.84 5.47 -7.50
C ALA A 68 -20.29 4.50 -8.56
N THR A 69 -20.44 4.83 -9.85
CA THR A 69 -19.94 4.02 -10.96
C THR A 69 -18.41 3.93 -10.98
N GLN A 70 -17.73 5.02 -10.62
CA GLN A 70 -16.28 5.03 -10.49
C GLN A 70 -15.82 4.19 -9.29
N LYS A 71 -16.54 4.23 -8.16
CA LYS A 71 -16.24 3.40 -6.98
C LYS A 71 -16.34 1.91 -7.29
N GLU A 72 -17.33 1.48 -8.06
CA GLU A 72 -17.45 0.07 -8.50
C GLU A 72 -16.18 -0.37 -9.25
N LEU A 73 -15.71 0.44 -10.19
CA LEU A 73 -14.49 0.14 -10.94
C LEU A 73 -13.25 0.07 -10.03
N ILE A 74 -13.09 1.04 -9.13
CA ILE A 74 -12.00 1.08 -8.14
C ILE A 74 -12.00 -0.17 -7.26
N ILE A 75 -13.17 -0.59 -6.76
CA ILE A 75 -13.33 -1.79 -5.94
C ILE A 75 -12.93 -3.03 -6.73
N VAL A 76 -13.40 -3.17 -7.98
CA VAL A 76 -13.04 -4.29 -8.85
C VAL A 76 -11.53 -4.38 -9.02
N PHE A 77 -10.85 -3.27 -9.34
CA PHE A 77 -9.39 -3.26 -9.47
C PHE A 77 -8.66 -3.50 -8.15
N GLY A 78 -9.20 -3.03 -7.03
CA GLY A 78 -8.68 -3.34 -5.69
C GLY A 78 -8.74 -4.84 -5.38
N ILE A 79 -9.86 -5.50 -5.71
CA ILE A 79 -10.03 -6.95 -5.55
C ILE A 79 -9.09 -7.71 -6.49
N LEU A 80 -9.01 -7.31 -7.76
CA LEU A 80 -8.09 -7.93 -8.74
C LEU A 80 -6.64 -7.80 -8.28
N GLY A 81 -6.26 -6.62 -7.77
CA GLY A 81 -4.94 -6.39 -7.19
C GLY A 81 -4.68 -7.30 -5.99
N LEU A 82 -5.65 -7.48 -5.10
CA LEU A 82 -5.55 -8.38 -3.95
C LEU A 82 -5.33 -9.83 -4.37
N VAL A 83 -6.14 -10.33 -5.30
CA VAL A 83 -6.02 -11.69 -5.84
C VAL A 83 -4.65 -11.87 -6.51
N ALA A 84 -4.25 -10.92 -7.36
CA ALA A 84 -2.94 -10.94 -8.01
C ALA A 84 -1.80 -10.91 -6.97
N GLY A 85 -1.93 -10.14 -5.90
CA GLY A 85 -0.92 -10.06 -4.83
C GLY A 85 -0.77 -11.40 -4.09
N ILE A 86 -1.88 -12.09 -3.86
CA ILE A 86 -1.90 -13.43 -3.29
C ILE A 86 -1.25 -14.44 -4.25
N ILE A 87 -1.49 -14.37 -5.56
CA ILE A 87 -0.98 -15.33 -6.56
C ILE A 87 0.51 -15.09 -6.91
N TYR A 88 0.93 -13.83 -7.03
CA TYR A 88 2.25 -13.46 -7.52
C TYR A 88 3.22 -12.98 -6.42
N GLY A 89 2.77 -12.84 -5.16
CA GLY A 89 3.67 -12.53 -4.05
C GLY A 89 4.83 -13.52 -3.96
N LYS A 90 6.09 -13.08 -4.00
CA LYS A 90 7.23 -14.02 -3.98
C LYS A 90 7.25 -14.84 -2.69
N LYS A 91 7.35 -16.17 -2.81
CA LYS A 91 7.40 -17.15 -1.70
C LYS A 91 8.72 -17.08 -0.91
N ASP A 92 9.82 -16.74 -1.57
CA ASP A 92 11.17 -16.99 -1.05
C ASP A 92 11.79 -15.78 -0.32
N ARG A 93 11.00 -15.06 0.48
CA ARG A 93 11.48 -13.85 1.16
C ARG A 93 11.85 -14.05 2.63
N PHE A 94 11.70 -15.26 3.14
CA PHE A 94 12.09 -15.61 4.50
C PHE A 94 13.55 -16.02 4.52
N TYR A 95 14.32 -15.43 5.43
CA TYR A 95 15.70 -15.80 5.68
C TYR A 95 15.99 -15.69 7.18
N GLU A 96 16.85 -16.55 7.69
CA GLU A 96 17.28 -16.49 9.08
C GLU A 96 18.55 -15.64 9.19
N LYS A 97 18.56 -14.67 10.11
CA LYS A 97 19.76 -13.89 10.43
C LYS A 97 19.86 -13.72 11.94
N ASN A 98 20.94 -14.24 12.53
CA ASN A 98 21.18 -14.25 13.98
C ASN A 98 20.06 -14.96 14.77
N ASN A 99 19.65 -16.16 14.35
CA ASN A 99 18.52 -16.93 14.93
C ASN A 99 17.18 -16.18 14.92
N VAL A 100 17.02 -15.19 14.03
CA VAL A 100 15.76 -14.45 13.87
C VAL A 100 15.27 -14.56 12.44
N LEU A 101 14.05 -15.06 12.28
CA LEU A 101 13.34 -15.11 11.01
C LEU A 101 13.02 -13.69 10.53
N ARG A 102 13.61 -13.31 9.40
CA ARG A 102 13.36 -12.03 8.74
C ARG A 102 12.60 -12.24 7.44
N TYR A 103 11.83 -11.24 7.04
CA TYR A 103 11.17 -11.19 5.73
C TYR A 103 11.52 -9.91 4.98
N ARG A 104 11.54 -9.99 3.64
CA ARG A 104 11.55 -8.83 2.73
C ARG A 104 10.16 -8.66 2.11
N SER A 105 9.80 -7.45 1.67
CA SER A 105 8.57 -7.19 0.91
C SER A 105 8.90 -6.74 -0.51
N SER A 106 7.93 -6.68 -1.41
CA SER A 106 8.14 -6.12 -2.74
C SER A 106 8.20 -4.60 -2.67
N LEU A 107 9.21 -4.04 -3.32
CA LEU A 107 9.33 -2.62 -3.54
C LEU A 107 8.41 -2.12 -4.68
N PRO A 108 8.27 -2.83 -5.83
CA PRO A 108 7.56 -2.27 -7.00
C PRO A 108 6.13 -1.81 -6.71
N PHE A 109 5.33 -2.60 -5.99
CA PHE A 109 3.94 -2.24 -5.70
C PHE A 109 3.84 -1.01 -4.80
N THR A 110 4.81 -0.82 -3.89
CA THR A 110 4.91 0.35 -3.02
C THR A 110 5.19 1.61 -3.80
N VAL A 111 6.17 1.53 -4.71
CA VAL A 111 6.61 2.68 -5.50
C VAL A 111 5.47 3.10 -6.43
N LEU A 112 4.84 2.13 -7.09
CA LEU A 112 3.66 2.37 -7.92
C LEU A 112 2.52 3.04 -7.12
N TRP A 113 2.19 2.49 -5.95
CA TRP A 113 1.18 3.07 -5.06
C TRP A 113 1.53 4.51 -4.66
N THR A 114 2.78 4.75 -4.29
CA THR A 114 3.23 6.06 -3.80
C THR A 114 3.20 7.12 -4.89
N LEU A 115 3.69 6.80 -6.09
CA LEU A 115 3.66 7.72 -7.22
C LEU A 115 2.22 8.06 -7.61
N ALA A 116 1.33 7.08 -7.64
CA ALA A 116 -0.08 7.31 -7.95
C ALA A 116 -0.77 8.16 -6.88
N PHE A 117 -0.53 7.88 -5.60
CA PHE A 117 -1.09 8.63 -4.47
C PHE A 117 -0.60 10.08 -4.45
N LEU A 118 0.69 10.32 -4.65
CA LEU A 118 1.24 11.69 -4.77
C LEU A 118 0.66 12.43 -5.97
N GLY A 119 0.47 11.73 -7.10
CA GLY A 119 -0.22 12.28 -8.26
C GLY A 119 -1.65 12.69 -7.93
N GLU A 120 -2.42 11.83 -7.27
CA GLU A 120 -3.83 12.11 -6.93
C GLU A 120 -3.95 13.32 -6.01
N ILE A 121 -3.09 13.41 -4.99
CA ILE A 121 -3.05 14.58 -4.12
C ILE A 121 -2.68 15.85 -4.90
N TYR A 122 -1.70 15.77 -5.81
CA TYR A 122 -1.32 16.91 -6.64
C TYR A 122 -2.50 17.42 -7.47
N ILE A 123 -3.25 16.52 -8.12
CA ILE A 123 -4.45 16.87 -8.89
C ILE A 123 -5.49 17.53 -7.99
N TYR A 124 -5.75 16.93 -6.82
CA TYR A 124 -6.75 17.42 -5.89
C TYR A 124 -6.48 18.87 -5.43
N LEU A 125 -5.21 19.25 -5.23
CA LEU A 125 -4.86 20.54 -4.61
C LEU A 125 -4.40 21.61 -5.60
N TYR A 126 -3.69 21.24 -6.67
CA TYR A 126 -3.06 22.22 -7.56
C TYR A 126 -3.74 22.30 -8.92
N ASP A 127 -4.33 21.21 -9.41
CA ASP A 127 -4.95 21.19 -10.73
C ASP A 127 -6.29 20.45 -10.76
N PRO A 128 -7.31 20.96 -10.06
CA PRO A 128 -8.64 20.37 -10.05
C PRO A 128 -9.36 20.48 -11.41
N LYS A 129 -8.75 21.15 -12.40
CA LYS A 129 -9.27 21.28 -13.76
C LYS A 129 -8.88 20.11 -14.66
N LEU A 130 -7.99 19.22 -14.20
CA LEU A 130 -7.61 18.05 -14.96
C LEU A 130 -8.83 17.17 -15.30
N PRO A 131 -8.80 16.47 -16.44
CA PRO A 131 -9.88 15.60 -16.83
C PRO A 131 -10.18 14.55 -15.75
N VAL A 132 -11.47 14.34 -15.47
CA VAL A 132 -11.95 13.34 -14.50
C VAL A 132 -11.39 11.94 -14.79
N SER A 133 -11.07 11.63 -16.05
CA SER A 133 -10.44 10.38 -16.46
C SER A 133 -9.04 10.17 -15.86
N VAL A 134 -8.27 11.24 -15.64
CA VAL A 134 -6.93 11.17 -15.04
C VAL A 134 -7.02 10.79 -13.57
N GLY A 135 -7.90 11.46 -12.81
CA GLY A 135 -8.14 11.11 -11.40
C GLY A 135 -8.71 9.70 -11.23
N LEU A 136 -9.59 9.26 -12.14
CA LEU A 136 -10.07 7.87 -12.14
C LEU A 136 -8.94 6.87 -12.39
N ALA A 137 -8.05 7.15 -13.35
CA ALA A 137 -6.92 6.28 -13.65
C ALA A 137 -5.97 6.15 -12.44
N LEU A 138 -5.68 7.26 -11.75
CA LEU A 138 -4.87 7.26 -10.54
C LEU A 138 -5.54 6.47 -9.42
N ASN A 139 -6.83 6.69 -9.17
CA ASN A 139 -7.58 5.94 -8.15
C ASN A 139 -7.62 4.43 -8.42
N VAL A 140 -7.74 4.02 -9.69
CA VAL A 140 -7.64 2.61 -10.08
C VAL A 140 -6.23 2.03 -9.81
N ILE A 141 -5.17 2.79 -10.12
CA ILE A 141 -3.79 2.38 -9.85
C ILE A 141 -3.55 2.29 -8.33
N ILE A 142 -4.02 3.26 -7.56
CA ILE A 142 -3.94 3.29 -6.08
C ILE A 142 -4.64 2.06 -5.51
N ALA A 143 -5.89 1.79 -5.92
CA ALA A 143 -6.67 0.65 -5.45
C ALA A 143 -6.00 -0.69 -5.79
N GLY A 144 -5.62 -0.87 -7.05
CA GLY A 144 -4.98 -2.10 -7.51
C GLY A 144 -3.64 -2.36 -6.80
N SER A 145 -2.82 -1.32 -6.63
CA SER A 145 -1.54 -1.44 -5.93
C SER A 145 -1.71 -1.65 -4.41
N ALA A 146 -2.71 -1.04 -3.77
CA ALA A 146 -3.06 -1.31 -2.38
C ALA A 146 -3.50 -2.77 -2.21
N GLY A 147 -4.34 -3.27 -3.12
CA GLY A 147 -4.72 -4.69 -3.22
C GLY A 147 -3.48 -5.59 -3.31
N LEU A 148 -2.57 -5.32 -4.26
CA LEU A 148 -1.33 -6.09 -4.44
C LEU A 148 -0.49 -6.15 -3.14
N ILE A 149 -0.36 -5.02 -2.45
CA ILE A 149 0.39 -4.92 -1.19
C ILE A 149 -0.28 -5.73 -0.07
N LEU A 150 -1.61 -5.68 0.04
CA LEU A 150 -2.37 -6.48 1.00
C LEU A 150 -2.25 -7.97 0.68
N GLY A 151 -2.45 -8.36 -0.57
CA GLY A 151 -2.37 -9.75 -1.02
C GLY A 151 -0.99 -10.36 -0.80
N GLU A 152 0.07 -9.59 -1.09
CA GLU A 152 1.44 -10.00 -0.78
C GLU A 152 1.61 -10.25 0.73
N SER A 153 1.05 -9.38 1.56
CA SER A 153 1.16 -9.48 3.02
C SER A 153 0.41 -10.71 3.57
N MET A 154 -0.77 -11.01 3.02
CA MET A 154 -1.49 -12.26 3.32
C MET A 154 -0.68 -13.49 2.92
N ARG A 155 -0.03 -13.45 1.76
CA ARG A 155 0.85 -14.54 1.31
C ARG A 155 2.07 -14.72 2.21
N ILE A 156 2.68 -13.63 2.69
CA ILE A 156 3.77 -13.69 3.67
C ILE A 156 3.31 -14.40 4.95
N ILE A 157 2.13 -14.05 5.47
CA ILE A 157 1.56 -14.70 6.66
C ILE A 157 1.33 -16.20 6.43
N ASN A 158 0.77 -16.56 5.27
CA ASN A 158 0.51 -17.97 4.96
C ASN A 158 1.82 -18.77 4.77
N SER A 159 2.81 -18.17 4.12
CA SER A 159 4.13 -18.78 3.90
C SER A 159 4.88 -19.03 5.21
N HIS A 160 4.74 -18.13 6.20
CA HIS A 160 5.27 -18.36 7.55
C HIS A 160 4.68 -19.61 8.21
N ARG A 161 3.37 -19.84 8.07
CA ARG A 161 2.70 -21.03 8.62
C ARG A 161 3.26 -22.32 8.01
N ILE A 162 3.56 -22.30 6.72
CA ILE A 162 4.16 -23.44 6.01
C ILE A 162 5.60 -23.65 6.49
N TYR A 163 6.40 -22.58 6.56
CA TYR A 163 7.80 -22.63 7.02
C TYR A 163 7.93 -23.23 8.43
N MET A 164 7.01 -22.89 9.36
CA MET A 164 7.00 -23.46 10.70
C MET A 164 6.59 -24.94 10.76
N LYS A 165 5.88 -25.45 9.75
CA LYS A 165 5.40 -26.84 9.67
C LYS A 165 6.40 -27.79 8.99
N THR A 166 7.46 -27.30 8.36
CA THR A 166 8.45 -28.12 7.65
C THR A 166 9.79 -28.10 8.39
N PRO A 167 10.02 -28.99 9.38
CA PRO A 167 11.21 -28.95 10.24
C PRO A 167 12.55 -29.23 9.51
N GLY A 168 12.52 -29.87 8.33
CA GLY A 168 13.72 -30.37 7.64
C GLY A 168 14.58 -29.35 6.88
N LYS A 169 14.20 -28.06 6.78
CA LYS A 169 15.00 -27.04 6.06
C LYS A 169 15.93 -26.23 6.96
N LYS A 170 15.92 -26.47 8.27
CA LYS A 170 16.77 -25.77 9.24
C LYS A 170 18.22 -26.26 9.28
N GLU A 171 18.50 -27.45 8.72
CA GLU A 171 19.83 -28.08 8.79
C GLU A 171 20.70 -27.85 7.55
N SER A 172 20.16 -27.62 6.35
CA SER A 172 20.98 -27.47 5.14
C SER A 172 21.57 -26.06 4.94
N GLU A 173 21.21 -25.09 5.77
CA GLU A 173 21.82 -23.73 5.79
C GLU A 173 22.76 -23.54 7.00
N ARG A 174 22.93 -24.57 7.85
CA ARG A 174 23.88 -24.60 8.96
C ARG A 174 25.26 -25.16 8.59
N ASN A 175 25.40 -25.74 7.40
CA ASN A 175 26.65 -26.30 6.89
C ASN A 175 27.22 -25.42 5.77
#